data_AF-A0A7Y6Z2M7-F1
#
_entry.id   AF-A0A7Y6Z2M7-F1
#
_cell.length_a   1.000
_cell.length_b   1.000
_cell.length_c   1.000
_cell.angle_alpha   90.00
_cell.angle_beta   90.00
_cell.angle_gamma   90.00
#
_symmetry.space_group_name_H-M   'P 1'
#
loop_
_entity.id
_entity.type
_entity.pdbx_description
1 polymer ?
#
loop_
_entity_poly.entity_id
_entity_poly.type
_entity_poly.pdbx_seq_one_letter_code
_entity_poly.pdbx_strand_id
1 'polypeptide(L)'
;MAPDQDSRDKRQARGVLLAILVLLSLLLAAGVLLLPQLAQIAETSLEPGLGLKNAAVISFFVTVALMVVFAIAAGDGFIGEIQFMLAGFASFFVVIWLMLAWIF
;
A
#
# COMPACT_ATOMS: atom_id res chain seq x y z
N MET A 1 -48.27 12.31 -5.02
CA MET A 1 -47.25 11.98 -6.03
C MET A 1 -46.14 11.19 -5.33
N ALA A 2 -45.75 9.98 -5.73
CA ALA A 2 -46.48 8.72 -5.49
C ALA A 2 -45.71 7.85 -4.46
N PRO A 3 -46.36 7.31 -3.40
CA PRO A 3 -45.72 6.46 -2.38
C PRO A 3 -45.10 5.15 -2.91
N ASP A 4 -45.44 4.79 -4.16
CA ASP A 4 -44.88 3.63 -4.86
C ASP A 4 -43.45 3.81 -5.35
N GLN A 5 -42.94 5.04 -5.48
CA GLN A 5 -41.56 5.27 -5.94
C GLN A 5 -40.53 5.08 -4.82
N ASP A 6 -40.79 5.58 -3.60
CA ASP A 6 -39.88 5.49 -2.45
C ASP A 6 -39.65 4.04 -1.98
N SER A 7 -40.67 3.19 -2.06
CA SER A 7 -40.55 1.77 -1.69
C SER A 7 -39.81 0.93 -2.73
N ARG A 8 -39.86 1.31 -4.02
CA ARG A 8 -39.08 0.67 -5.10
C ARG A 8 -37.61 1.08 -5.03
N ASP A 9 -37.31 2.35 -4.80
CA ASP A 9 -35.94 2.86 -4.64
C ASP A 9 -35.23 2.18 -3.46
N LYS A 10 -35.91 2.00 -2.32
CA LYS A 10 -35.36 1.27 -1.16
C LYS A 10 -35.06 -0.20 -1.44
N ARG A 11 -35.89 -0.88 -2.25
CA ARG A 11 -35.65 -2.28 -2.66
C ARG A 11 -34.49 -2.39 -3.65
N GLN A 12 -34.40 -1.45 -4.58
CA GLN A 12 -33.30 -1.38 -5.55
C GLN A 12 -31.97 -1.07 -4.85
N ALA A 13 -31.96 -0.11 -3.91
CA ALA A 13 -30.80 0.20 -3.08
C ALA A 13 -30.35 -1.00 -2.22
N ARG A 14 -31.29 -1.75 -1.62
CA ARG A 14 -30.97 -2.99 -0.89
C ARG A 14 -30.45 -4.09 -1.81
N GLY A 15 -31.00 -4.23 -3.01
CA GLY A 15 -30.51 -5.19 -4.01
C GLY A 15 -29.08 -4.87 -4.45
N VAL A 16 -28.77 -3.60 -4.70
CA VAL A 16 -27.41 -3.14 -5.02
C VAL A 16 -26.46 -3.36 -3.83
N LEU A 17 -26.89 -3.04 -2.61
CA LEU A 17 -26.08 -3.28 -1.40
C LEU A 17 -25.76 -4.77 -1.21
N LEU A 18 -26.75 -5.65 -1.41
CA LEU A 18 -26.56 -7.10 -1.34
C LEU A 18 -25.63 -7.59 -2.44
N ALA A 19 -25.78 -7.10 -3.67
CA ALA A 19 -24.88 -7.44 -4.76
C ALA A 19 -23.43 -7.03 -4.45
N ILE A 20 -23.21 -5.83 -3.90
CA ILE A 20 -21.88 -5.35 -3.47
C ILE A 20 -21.32 -6.23 -2.35
N LEU A 21 -22.12 -6.56 -1.34
CA LEU A 21 -21.69 -7.42 -0.24
C LEU A 21 -21.28 -8.81 -0.73
N VAL A 22 -22.06 -9.40 -1.64
CA VAL A 22 -21.73 -10.67 -2.28
C VAL A 22 -20.42 -10.54 -3.06
N LEU A 23 -20.26 -9.49 -3.85
CA LEU A 23 -19.03 -9.27 -4.63
C LEU A 23 -17.80 -9.12 -3.73
N LEU A 24 -17.90 -8.35 -2.65
CA LEU A 24 -16.84 -8.16 -1.66
C LEU A 24 -16.50 -9.46 -0.94
N SER A 25 -17.50 -10.25 -0.56
CA SER A 25 -17.28 -11.55 0.08
C SER A 25 -16.59 -12.55 -0.85
N LEU A 26 -16.94 -12.55 -2.15
CA LEU A 26 -16.28 -13.36 -3.16
C LEU A 26 -14.83 -12.90 -3.40
N LEU A 27 -14.58 -11.60 -3.42
CA LEU A 27 -13.24 -11.04 -3.54
C LEU A 27 -12.36 -11.43 -2.35
N LEU A 28 -12.89 -11.37 -1.13
CA LEU A 28 -12.21 -11.81 0.09
C LEU A 28 -11.88 -13.31 0.03
N ALA A 29 -12.85 -14.15 -0.35
CA ALA A 29 -12.65 -15.59 -0.50
C ALA A 29 -11.57 -15.89 -1.55
N ALA A 30 -11.61 -15.22 -2.70
CA ALA A 30 -10.58 -15.34 -3.73
C ALA A 30 -9.20 -14.89 -3.23
N GLY A 31 -9.13 -13.79 -2.49
CA GLY A 31 -7.89 -13.32 -1.85
C GLY A 31 -7.29 -14.33 -0.89
N VAL A 32 -8.12 -14.96 -0.04
CA VAL A 32 -7.68 -16.01 0.89
C VAL A 32 -7.16 -17.25 0.15
N LEU A 33 -7.81 -17.64 -0.94
CA LEU A 33 -7.35 -18.77 -1.78
C LEU A 33 -6.05 -18.49 -2.52
N LEU A 34 -5.72 -17.22 -2.76
CA LEU A 34 -4.46 -16.79 -3.38
C LEU A 34 -3.29 -16.69 -2.38
N LEU A 35 -3.55 -16.61 -1.06
CA LEU A 35 -2.51 -16.53 -0.03
C LEU A 35 -1.39 -17.59 -0.14
N PRO A 36 -1.67 -18.90 -0.32
CA PRO A 36 -0.59 -19.90 -0.41
C PRO A 36 0.26 -19.73 -1.68
N GLN A 37 -0.34 -19.26 -2.78
CA GLN A 37 0.38 -18.99 -4.02
C GLN A 37 1.24 -17.73 -3.88
N LEU A 38 0.72 -16.69 -3.21
CA LEU A 38 1.49 -15.50 -2.86
C LEU A 38 2.63 -15.82 -1.89
N ALA A 39 2.42 -16.74 -0.95
CA ALA A 39 3.45 -17.23 -0.05
C ALA A 39 4.55 -18.01 -0.79
N GLN A 40 4.20 -18.90 -1.73
CA GLN A 40 5.19 -19.57 -2.57
C GLN A 40 5.96 -18.61 -3.50
N ILE A 41 5.30 -17.57 -4.02
CA ILE A 41 5.97 -16.53 -4.80
C ILE A 41 6.91 -15.72 -3.91
N ALA A 42 6.47 -15.40 -2.68
CA ALA A 42 7.30 -14.76 -1.67
C ALA A 42 8.51 -15.64 -1.32
N GLU A 43 8.33 -16.94 -1.12
CA GLU A 43 9.44 -17.86 -0.86
C GLU A 43 10.38 -17.91 -2.07
N THR A 44 9.88 -18.25 -3.25
CA THR A 44 10.73 -18.47 -4.44
C THR A 44 11.38 -17.18 -4.98
N SER A 45 10.78 -16.00 -4.75
CA SER A 45 11.24 -14.72 -5.30
C SER A 45 11.78 -13.74 -4.24
N LEU A 46 11.52 -13.98 -2.95
CA LEU A 46 12.02 -13.16 -1.83
C LEU A 46 12.93 -13.94 -0.87
N GLU A 47 13.09 -15.28 -0.94
CA GLU A 47 14.06 -16.04 -0.10
C GLU A 47 15.54 -15.83 -0.43
N PRO A 48 15.97 -15.62 -1.69
CA PRO A 48 17.26 -15.03 -1.91
C PRO A 48 17.04 -13.54 -1.76
N GLY A 49 17.40 -13.00 -0.59
CA GLY A 49 17.26 -11.58 -0.36
C GLY A 49 17.67 -10.74 -1.56
N LEU A 50 16.94 -9.65 -1.80
CA LEU A 50 16.86 -8.91 -3.08
C LEU A 50 18.24 -8.53 -3.69
N GLY A 51 19.30 -8.70 -2.91
CA GLY A 51 20.67 -8.43 -3.24
C GLY A 51 20.92 -6.95 -3.01
N LEU A 52 22.11 -6.60 -2.49
CA LEU A 52 22.47 -5.23 -2.14
C LEU A 52 22.15 -4.22 -3.25
N LYS A 53 22.32 -4.63 -4.52
CA LYS A 53 22.03 -3.80 -5.70
C LYS A 53 20.54 -3.52 -5.89
N ASN A 54 19.67 -4.54 -5.94
CA ASN A 54 18.25 -4.29 -6.21
C ASN A 54 17.54 -3.71 -4.99
N ALA A 55 17.95 -4.12 -3.79
CA ALA A 55 17.48 -3.53 -2.54
C ALA A 55 17.78 -2.02 -2.48
N ALA A 56 18.96 -1.57 -2.96
CA ALA A 56 19.31 -0.15 -3.01
C ALA A 56 18.41 0.65 -3.96
N VAL A 57 18.04 0.07 -5.10
CA VAL A 57 17.16 0.73 -6.07
C VAL A 57 15.75 0.87 -5.48
N ILE A 58 15.21 -0.19 -4.89
CA ILE A 58 13.87 -0.18 -4.32
C ILE A 58 13.82 0.75 -3.10
N SER A 59 14.79 0.66 -2.19
CA SER A 59 14.85 1.52 -1.00
C SER A 59 14.99 2.99 -1.37
N PHE A 60 15.71 3.33 -2.43
CA PHE A 60 15.82 4.70 -2.93
C PHE A 60 14.45 5.27 -3.32
N PHE A 61 13.70 4.56 -4.17
CA PHE A 61 12.38 5.03 -4.61
C PHE A 61 11.36 5.08 -3.48
N VAL A 62 11.36 4.09 -2.57
CA VAL A 62 10.49 4.09 -1.38
C VAL A 62 10.81 5.26 -0.47
N THR A 63 12.09 5.53 -0.23
CA THR A 63 12.52 6.65 0.63
C THR A 63 12.16 7.99 -0.01
N VAL A 64 12.36 8.15 -1.33
CA VAL A 64 11.94 9.37 -2.06
C VAL A 64 10.42 9.58 -1.93
N ALA A 65 9.61 8.54 -2.14
CA ALA A 65 8.17 8.63 -1.98
C ALA A 65 7.77 9.05 -0.56
N LEU A 66 8.42 8.48 0.46
CA LEU A 66 8.22 8.86 1.86
C LEU A 66 8.59 10.33 2.11
N MET A 67 9.71 10.80 1.56
CA MET A 67 10.13 12.20 1.66
C MET A 67 9.14 13.15 0.99
N VAL A 68 8.53 12.77 -0.13
CA VAL A 68 7.47 13.57 -0.78
C VAL A 68 6.24 13.68 0.12
N VAL A 69 5.83 12.59 0.78
CA VAL A 69 4.72 12.62 1.74
C VAL A 69 5.06 13.55 2.92
N PHE A 70 6.26 13.46 3.48
CA PHE A 70 6.71 14.35 4.55
C PHE A 70 6.83 15.80 4.09
N ALA A 71 7.27 16.05 2.85
CA ALA A 71 7.33 17.40 2.29
C ALA A 71 5.95 18.05 2.24
N ILE A 72 4.95 17.31 1.76
CA ILE A 72 3.56 17.77 1.68
C ILE A 72 2.99 17.99 3.08
N ALA A 73 3.29 17.10 4.04
CA ALA A 73 2.83 17.22 5.42
C ALA A 73 3.49 18.38 6.18
N ALA A 74 4.76 18.71 5.87
CA ALA A 74 5.52 19.77 6.51
C ALA A 74 5.13 21.18 6.03
N GLY A 75 4.49 21.32 4.86
CA GLY A 75 4.06 22.61 4.32
C GLY A 75 5.23 23.55 4.05
N ASP A 76 5.29 24.69 4.76
CA ASP A 76 6.29 25.76 4.56
C ASP A 76 7.62 25.51 5.31
N GLY A 77 7.66 24.55 6.24
CA GLY A 77 8.88 24.20 7.00
C GLY A 77 9.96 23.48 6.16
N PHE A 78 9.60 23.03 4.96
CA PHE A 78 10.45 22.16 4.13
C PHE A 78 11.75 22.82 3.67
N ILE A 79 11.70 24.07 3.19
CA ILE A 79 12.88 24.76 2.64
C ILE A 79 13.85 25.15 3.77
N GLY A 80 13.34 25.53 4.94
CA GLY A 80 14.17 25.87 6.10
C GLY A 80 14.87 24.67 6.74
N GLU A 81 14.30 23.46 6.60
CA GLU A 81 14.74 22.25 7.28
C GLU A 81 15.40 21.22 6.35
N ILE A 82 15.89 21.64 5.18
CA ILE A 82 16.52 20.75 4.17
C ILE A 82 17.63 19.87 4.77
N GLN A 83 18.39 20.38 5.75
CA GLN A 83 19.44 19.60 6.43
C GLN A 83 18.89 18.41 7.24
N PHE A 84 17.75 18.58 7.91
CA PHE A 84 17.10 17.51 8.68
C PHE A 84 16.40 16.51 7.76
N MET A 85 15.82 17.01 6.68
CA MET A 85 15.30 16.26 5.56
C MET A 85 16.35 15.33 4.90
N LEU A 86 17.55 15.85 4.63
CA LEU A 86 18.67 15.08 4.07
C LEU A 86 19.17 14.00 5.03
N ALA A 87 19.31 14.35 6.32
CA ALA A 87 19.68 13.39 7.35
C ALA A 87 18.61 12.30 7.54
N GLY A 88 17.33 12.69 7.50
CA GLY A 88 16.18 11.78 7.53
C GLY A 88 16.18 10.84 6.33
N PHE A 89 16.37 11.37 5.12
CA PHE A 89 16.50 10.58 3.90
C PHE A 89 17.60 9.52 4.04
N ALA A 90 18.81 9.91 4.44
CA ALA A 90 19.93 8.97 4.59
C ALA A 90 19.62 7.88 5.64
N SER A 91 19.00 8.27 6.75
CA SER A 91 18.64 7.34 7.84
C SER A 91 17.58 6.33 7.39
N PHE A 92 16.47 6.81 6.81
CA PHE A 92 15.41 5.94 6.29
C PHE A 92 15.91 5.07 5.14
N PHE A 93 16.71 5.63 4.24
CA PHE A 93 17.30 4.87 3.14
C PHE A 93 18.15 3.71 3.64
N VAL A 94 19.06 3.94 4.59
CA VAL A 94 19.93 2.87 5.12
C VAL A 94 19.12 1.81 5.85
N VAL A 95 18.16 2.20 6.69
CA VAL A 95 17.33 1.22 7.41
C VAL A 95 16.51 0.38 6.44
N ILE A 96 15.78 1.00 5.51
CA ILE A 96 14.95 0.30 4.53
C ILE A 96 15.81 -0.56 3.61
N TRP A 97 16.97 -0.05 3.18
CA TRP A 97 17.90 -0.77 2.33
C TRP A 97 18.41 -2.05 3.00
N LEU A 98 18.86 -1.96 4.25
CA LEU A 98 19.37 -3.10 5.00
C LEU A 98 18.25 -4.10 5.33
N MET A 99 17.04 -3.63 5.66
CA MET A 99 15.91 -4.52 5.84
C MET A 99 15.57 -5.28 4.54
N LEU A 100 15.53 -4.59 3.39
CA LEU A 100 15.26 -5.23 2.10
C LEU A 100 16.40 -6.11 1.58
N ALA A 101 17.64 -5.86 2.02
CA ALA A 101 18.81 -6.62 1.60
C ALA A 101 19.07 -7.86 2.45
N TRP A 102 18.61 -7.87 3.72
CA TRP A 102 18.97 -8.91 4.71
C TRP A 102 17.80 -9.58 5.44
N ILE A 103 16.66 -8.89 5.63
CA ILE A 103 15.49 -9.47 6.34
C ILE A 103 14.56 -10.22 5.36
N PHE A 104 14.63 -9.87 4.09
CA PHE A 104 14.13 -10.66 2.97
C PHE A 104 15.35 -11.11 2.20
#